data_AF-A0A8T5GKJ2-F1
#
_entry.id   AF-A0A8T5GKJ2-F1
#
_cell.length_a   1.000
_cell.length_b   1.000
_cell.length_c   1.000
_cell.angle_alpha   90.00
_cell.angle_beta   90.00
_cell.angle_gamma   90.00
#
_symmetry.space_group_name_H-M   'P 1'
#
loop_
_entity.id
_entity.type
_entity.pdbx_description
1 polymer ?
#
loop_
_entity_poly.entity_id
_entity_poly.type
_entity_poly.pdbx_seq_one_letter_code
_entity_poly.pdbx_strand_id
1 'polypeptide(L)'
;MDWKTHIRTGSKAAGAMAAINLLILGVMMVIGYNTTPLDPSGVEIPIVVFAIATMIGGGIVPGLIGTVTWVKVNERWSEQSRVLFTLLALVIASFMTLPFTNPRVPTGDAYVLTAVLHYSTAILGSWFIPYFSNADKSAGHE
;
A
#
# COMPACT_ATOMS: atom_id res chain seq x y z
N MET A 1 -17.32 -8.28 16.58
CA MET A 1 -16.28 -7.96 15.57
C MET A 1 -16.53 -8.86 14.36
N ASP A 2 -17.18 -8.34 13.31
CA ASP A 2 -17.56 -9.13 12.14
C ASP A 2 -16.41 -9.21 11.12
N TRP A 3 -15.81 -10.40 11.02
CA TRP A 3 -14.72 -10.71 10.10
C TRP A 3 -15.12 -10.47 8.63
N LYS A 4 -16.40 -10.65 8.27
CA LYS A 4 -16.87 -10.43 6.89
C LYS A 4 -16.79 -8.97 6.50
N THR A 5 -17.16 -8.06 7.39
CA THR A 5 -17.08 -6.61 7.18
C THR A 5 -15.63 -6.14 7.03
N HIS A 6 -14.71 -6.70 7.81
CA HIS A 6 -13.27 -6.41 7.67
C HIS A 6 -12.70 -6.84 6.32
N ILE A 7 -13.02 -8.06 5.88
CA ILE A 7 -12.57 -8.54 4.57
C ILE A 7 -13.18 -7.68 3.46
N ARG A 8 -14.46 -7.31 3.56
CA ARG A 8 -15.13 -6.49 2.54
C ARG A 8 -14.51 -5.10 2.42
N THR A 9 -14.37 -4.38 3.54
CA THR A 9 -13.72 -3.07 3.58
C THR A 9 -12.28 -3.17 3.09
N GLY A 10 -11.52 -4.16 3.58
CA GLY A 10 -10.13 -4.39 3.18
C GLY A 10 -9.97 -4.70 1.70
N SER A 11 -10.91 -5.44 1.11
CA SER A 11 -10.91 -5.75 -0.33
C SER A 11 -11.20 -4.53 -1.19
N LYS A 12 -12.15 -3.67 -0.78
CA LYS A 12 -12.44 -2.40 -1.46
C LYS A 12 -11.22 -1.47 -1.45
N ALA A 13 -10.60 -1.30 -0.27
CA ALA A 13 -9.39 -0.50 -0.11
C ALA A 13 -8.22 -1.08 -0.91
N ALA A 14 -7.98 -2.39 -0.81
CA ALA A 14 -6.95 -3.11 -1.54
C ALA A 14 -7.08 -2.91 -3.07
N GLY A 15 -8.29 -3.05 -3.61
CA GLY A 15 -8.54 -2.86 -5.04
C GLY A 15 -8.24 -1.43 -5.50
N ALA A 16 -8.71 -0.43 -4.76
CA ALA A 16 -8.46 0.98 -5.08
C ALA A 16 -6.97 1.34 -5.02
N MET A 17 -6.28 0.88 -3.96
CA MET A 17 -4.84 1.09 -3.79
C MET A 17 -4.03 0.40 -4.89
N ALA A 18 -4.35 -0.86 -5.20
CA ALA A 18 -3.71 -1.62 -6.27
C ALA A 18 -3.86 -0.92 -7.63
N ALA A 19 -5.07 -0.47 -7.96
CA ALA A 19 -5.34 0.19 -9.23
C ALA A 19 -4.53 1.49 -9.38
N ILE A 20 -4.47 2.32 -8.34
CA ILE A 20 -3.71 3.58 -8.39
C ILE A 20 -2.20 3.32 -8.41
N ASN A 21 -1.69 2.35 -7.65
CA ASN A 21 -0.28 1.99 -7.70
C ASN A 21 0.15 1.45 -9.07
N LEU A 22 -0.71 0.68 -9.74
CA LEU A 22 -0.48 0.26 -11.13
C LEU A 22 -0.52 1.43 -12.11
N LEU A 23 -1.41 2.41 -11.88
CA LEU A 23 -1.44 3.63 -12.68
C LEU A 23 -0.14 4.43 -12.51
N ILE A 24 0.34 4.60 -11.28
CA ILE A 24 1.63 5.26 -11.00
C ILE A 24 2.76 4.53 -11.72
N LEU A 25 2.80 3.20 -11.59
CA LEU A 25 3.79 2.36 -12.28
C LEU A 25 3.75 2.57 -13.81
N GLY A 26 2.56 2.58 -14.41
CA GLY A 26 2.39 2.82 -15.84
C GLY A 26 2.82 4.22 -16.29
N VAL A 27 2.47 5.26 -15.52
CA VAL A 27 2.89 6.65 -15.81
C VAL A 27 4.42 6.79 -15.76
N MET A 28 5.06 6.18 -14.76
CA MET A 28 6.52 6.20 -14.61
C MET A 28 7.23 5.54 -15.81
N MET A 29 6.66 4.45 -16.35
CA MET A 29 7.18 3.84 -17.59
C MET A 29 7.04 4.78 -18.79
N VAL A 30 5.87 5.43 -18.94
CA VAL A 30 5.59 6.31 -20.08
C VAL A 30 6.53 7.50 -20.13
N ILE A 31 6.95 8.04 -18.97
CA ILE A 31 7.91 9.16 -18.90
C ILE A 31 9.38 8.71 -19.02
N GLY A 32 9.63 7.43 -19.32
CA GLY A 32 10.97 6.90 -19.59
C GLY A 32 11.79 6.59 -18.34
N TYR A 33 11.15 6.48 -17.16
CA TYR A 33 11.85 6.06 -15.95
C TYR A 33 12.33 4.62 -16.10
N ASN A 34 13.58 4.32 -15.72
CA ASN A 34 14.05 2.93 -15.78
C ASN A 34 13.38 2.12 -14.66
N THR A 35 12.21 1.57 -14.97
CA THR A 35 11.41 0.79 -14.04
C THR A 35 11.83 -0.68 -13.99
N THR A 36 12.82 -1.10 -14.78
CA THR A 36 13.24 -2.50 -14.86
C THR A 36 13.91 -2.88 -13.53
N PRO A 37 13.24 -3.66 -12.67
CA PRO A 37 13.84 -4.09 -11.44
C PRO A 37 14.84 -5.20 -11.78
N LEU A 38 16.03 -5.13 -11.21
CA LEU A 38 17.00 -6.21 -11.30
C LEU A 38 16.86 -7.13 -10.09
N ASP A 39 16.93 -8.42 -10.32
CA ASP A 39 17.06 -9.39 -9.25
C ASP A 39 18.48 -9.32 -8.63
N PRO A 40 18.74 -10.00 -7.51
CA PRO A 40 20.06 -9.96 -6.85
C PRO A 40 21.22 -10.52 -7.70
N SER A 41 20.92 -11.23 -8.79
CA SER A 41 21.90 -11.74 -9.75
C SER A 41 22.10 -10.81 -10.95
N GLY A 42 21.41 -9.67 -10.98
CA GLY A 42 21.48 -8.68 -12.06
C GLY A 42 20.58 -9.00 -13.25
N VAL A 43 19.66 -9.95 -13.12
CA VAL A 43 18.72 -10.34 -14.18
C VAL A 43 17.48 -9.45 -14.12
N GLU A 44 17.02 -9.00 -15.28
CA GLU A 44 15.81 -8.20 -15.40
C GLU A 44 14.57 -8.99 -14.96
N ILE A 45 13.79 -8.41 -14.06
CA ILE A 45 12.50 -8.96 -13.66
C ILE A 45 11.47 -8.56 -14.73
N PRO A 46 10.73 -9.53 -15.31
CA PRO A 46 9.71 -9.22 -16.30
C PRO A 46 8.68 -8.24 -15.76
N ILE A 47 8.29 -7.26 -16.59
CA ILE A 47 7.42 -6.16 -16.16
C ILE A 47 6.06 -6.63 -15.61
N VAL A 48 5.52 -7.72 -16.16
CA VAL A 48 4.29 -8.35 -15.68
C VAL A 48 4.45 -8.88 -14.27
N VAL A 49 5.59 -9.50 -13.95
CA VAL A 49 5.90 -10.00 -12.61
C VAL A 49 6.02 -8.84 -11.62
N PHE A 50 6.69 -7.76 -12.03
CA PHE A 50 6.81 -6.57 -11.20
C PHE A 50 5.46 -5.87 -10.96
N ALA A 51 4.59 -5.80 -11.97
CA ALA A 51 3.24 -5.27 -11.84
C ALA A 51 2.38 -6.12 -10.88
N ILE A 52 2.46 -7.45 -10.96
CA ILE A 52 1.78 -8.37 -10.02
C ILE A 52 2.32 -8.14 -8.60
N ALA A 53 3.64 -8.06 -8.43
CA ALA A 53 4.25 -7.78 -7.13
C ALA A 53 3.79 -6.43 -6.56
N THR A 54 3.68 -5.40 -7.40
CA THR A 54 3.15 -4.07 -7.02
C THR A 54 1.70 -4.14 -6.59
N MET A 55 0.86 -4.89 -7.31
CA MET A 55 -0.54 -5.09 -6.96
C MET A 55 -0.70 -5.77 -5.60
N ILE A 56 0.07 -6.84 -5.37
CA ILE A 56 0.01 -7.61 -4.12
C ILE A 56 0.61 -6.80 -2.96
N GLY A 57 1.83 -6.32 -3.13
CA GLY A 57 2.61 -5.67 -2.09
C GLY A 57 2.20 -4.23 -1.79
N GLY A 58 1.73 -3.48 -2.80
CA GLY A 58 1.26 -2.10 -2.64
C GLY A 58 -0.26 -1.97 -2.49
N GLY A 59 -1.03 -3.00 -2.82
CA GLY A 59 -2.50 -2.93 -2.76
C GLY A 59 -3.10 -3.94 -1.80
N ILE A 60 -3.03 -5.22 -2.15
CA ILE A 60 -3.76 -6.30 -1.46
C ILE A 60 -3.30 -6.46 0.00
N VAL A 61 -2.01 -6.68 0.22
CA VAL A 61 -1.46 -6.92 1.56
C VAL A 61 -1.67 -5.69 2.47
N PRO A 62 -1.31 -4.46 2.05
CA PRO A 62 -1.54 -3.26 2.86
C PRO A 62 -3.01 -2.96 3.11
N GLY A 63 -3.89 -3.18 2.13
CA GLY A 63 -5.33 -2.96 2.28
C GLY A 63 -5.96 -3.87 3.34
N LEU A 64 -5.61 -5.16 3.34
CA LEU A 64 -6.10 -6.13 4.31
C LEU A 64 -5.53 -5.89 5.72
N ILE A 65 -4.20 -5.83 5.85
CA ILE A 65 -3.54 -5.63 7.15
C ILE A 65 -3.84 -4.24 7.72
N GLY A 66 -3.86 -3.23 6.86
CA GLY A 66 -4.19 -1.86 7.22
C GLY A 66 -5.62 -1.75 7.75
N THR A 67 -6.57 -2.49 7.20
CA THR A 67 -7.97 -2.49 7.71
C THR A 67 -8.07 -3.08 9.11
N VAL A 68 -7.36 -4.18 9.39
CA VAL A 68 -7.30 -4.75 10.75
C VAL A 68 -6.65 -3.78 11.72
N THR A 69 -5.56 -3.14 11.31
CA THR A 69 -4.85 -2.14 12.10
C THR A 69 -5.72 -0.91 12.37
N TRP A 70 -6.43 -0.42 11.35
CA TRP A 70 -7.33 0.73 11.42
C TRP A 70 -8.40 0.52 12.49
N VAL A 71 -9.05 -0.64 12.51
CA VAL A 71 -10.12 -0.95 13.47
C VAL A 71 -9.60 -0.85 14.90
N LYS A 72 -8.44 -1.47 15.19
CA LYS A 72 -7.82 -1.41 16.52
C LYS A 72 -7.44 0.02 16.92
N VAL A 73 -6.92 0.80 15.97
CA VAL A 73 -6.55 2.21 16.22
C VAL A 73 -7.81 3.06 16.42
N ASN A 74 -8.87 2.82 15.65
CA ASN A 74 -10.14 3.54 15.72
C ASN A 74 -10.90 3.29 17.02
N GLU A 75 -10.96 2.02 17.46
CA GLU A 75 -11.59 1.65 18.73
C GLU A 75 -10.90 2.29 19.94
N ARG A 76 -9.57 2.41 19.89
CA ARG A 76 -8.79 2.90 21.04
C ARG A 76 -8.63 4.42 21.10
N TRP A 77 -8.56 5.09 19.95
CA TRP A 77 -8.15 6.51 19.89
C TRP A 77 -9.16 7.43 19.21
N SER A 78 -10.28 6.90 18.70
CA SER A 78 -11.39 7.61 18.04
C SER A 78 -10.96 8.84 17.20
N GLU A 79 -11.00 10.04 17.76
CA GLU A 79 -10.71 11.29 17.06
C GLU A 79 -9.26 11.39 16.54
N GLN A 80 -8.31 10.79 17.25
CA GLN A 80 -6.89 10.81 16.88
C GLN A 80 -6.51 9.67 15.93
N SER A 81 -7.42 8.73 15.68
CA SER A 81 -7.12 7.47 14.99
C SER A 81 -6.62 7.68 13.57
N ARG A 82 -7.16 8.67 12.85
CA ARG A 82 -6.72 8.98 11.49
C ARG A 82 -5.28 9.46 11.45
N VAL A 83 -4.89 10.34 12.39
CA VAL A 83 -3.52 10.84 12.49
C VAL A 83 -2.57 9.70 12.87
N LEU A 84 -2.92 8.92 13.90
CA LEU A 84 -2.09 7.81 14.38
C LEU A 84 -1.91 6.72 13.31
N PHE A 85 -2.97 6.36 12.60
CA PHE A 85 -2.92 5.40 11.51
C PHE A 85 -2.04 5.90 10.36
N THR A 86 -2.17 7.17 9.99
CA THR A 86 -1.36 7.79 8.94
C THR A 86 0.12 7.82 9.32
N LEU A 87 0.45 8.24 10.54
CA LEU A 87 1.82 8.25 11.04
C LEU A 87 2.41 6.84 11.05
N LEU A 88 1.65 5.84 11.51
CA LEU A 88 2.08 4.45 11.49
C LEU A 88 2.35 3.96 10.06
N ALA A 89 1.44 4.22 9.12
CA ALA A 89 1.60 3.83 7.72
C ALA A 89 2.84 4.48 7.08
N LEU A 90 3.07 5.77 7.33
CA LEU A 90 4.25 6.49 6.85
C LEU A 90 5.54 5.96 7.46
N VAL A 91 5.57 5.68 8.77
CA VAL A 91 6.73 5.10 9.43
C VAL A 91 7.07 3.72 8.86
N ILE A 92 6.07 2.87 8.63
CA ILE A 92 6.26 1.56 8.00
C ILE A 92 6.78 1.73 6.57
N ALA A 93 6.21 2.64 5.77
CA ALA A 93 6.71 2.93 4.43
C ALA A 93 8.18 3.36 4.47
N SER A 94 8.55 4.30 5.35
CA SER A 94 9.94 4.71 5.54
C SER A 94 10.84 3.51 5.86
N PHE A 95 10.48 2.67 6.83
CA PHE A 95 11.26 1.47 7.17
C PHE A 95 11.43 0.52 5.99
N MET A 96 10.40 0.32 5.18
CA MET A 96 10.46 -0.58 4.00
C MET A 96 11.29 -0.01 2.84
N THR A 97 11.52 1.32 2.83
CA THR A 97 12.38 1.97 1.83
C THR A 97 13.86 2.04 2.22
N LEU A 98 14.22 1.61 3.44
CA LEU A 98 15.61 1.67 3.89
C LEU A 98 16.42 0.50 3.30
N PRO A 99 17.62 0.75 2.77
CA PRO A 99 18.43 -0.28 2.10
C PRO A 99 18.93 -1.40 3.05
N PHE A 100 18.93 -1.17 4.36
CA PHE A 100 19.35 -2.17 5.35
C PHE A 100 18.23 -3.08 5.86
N THR A 101 16.96 -2.69 5.68
CA THR A 101 15.81 -3.56 6.01
C THR A 101 15.50 -4.55 4.89
N ASN A 102 15.96 -4.25 3.67
CA ASN A 102 15.91 -5.15 2.54
C ASN A 102 17.23 -5.06 1.73
N PRO A 103 18.18 -6.00 1.92
CA PRO A 103 19.47 -5.99 1.21
C PRO A 103 19.34 -6.23 -0.30
N ARG A 104 18.12 -6.47 -0.81
CA ARG A 104 17.79 -6.61 -2.24
C ARG A 104 17.03 -5.39 -2.78
N VAL A 105 17.11 -4.25 -2.09
CA VAL A 105 16.48 -3.01 -2.53
C VAL A 105 17.06 -2.60 -3.89
N PRO A 106 16.20 -2.27 -4.88
CA PRO A 106 16.67 -1.80 -6.18
C PRO A 106 17.53 -0.54 -6.02
N THR A 107 18.45 -0.29 -6.95
CA THR A 107 19.27 0.93 -7.00
C THR A 107 18.79 1.86 -8.13
N GLY A 108 19.22 3.13 -8.12
CA GLY A 108 18.88 4.10 -9.18
C GLY A 108 17.38 4.41 -9.28
N ASP A 109 16.84 4.49 -10.49
CA ASP A 109 15.43 4.81 -10.75
C ASP A 109 14.47 3.78 -10.13
N ALA A 110 14.82 2.49 -10.14
CA ALA A 110 13.99 1.46 -9.53
C ALA A 110 13.85 1.66 -8.00
N TYR A 111 14.86 2.24 -7.34
CA TYR A 111 14.78 2.64 -5.93
C TYR A 111 13.72 3.72 -5.72
N VAL A 112 13.79 4.77 -6.53
CA VAL A 112 12.88 5.92 -6.43
C VAL A 112 11.45 5.48 -6.72
N LEU A 113 11.23 4.66 -7.74
CA LEU A 113 9.92 4.08 -8.03
C LEU A 113 9.39 3.25 -6.85
N THR A 114 10.23 2.39 -6.28
CA THR A 114 9.86 1.59 -5.11
C THR A 114 9.49 2.48 -3.93
N ALA A 115 10.25 3.54 -3.67
CA ALA A 115 9.94 4.51 -2.62
C ALA A 115 8.60 5.22 -2.89
N VAL A 116 8.38 5.71 -4.11
CA VAL A 116 7.11 6.33 -4.51
C VAL A 116 5.95 5.39 -4.25
N LEU A 117 6.07 4.11 -4.62
CA LEU A 117 5.03 3.09 -4.41
C LEU A 117 4.77 2.80 -2.92
N HIS A 118 5.79 2.83 -2.05
CA HIS A 118 5.59 2.66 -0.61
C HIS A 118 4.85 3.85 0.01
N TYR A 119 5.26 5.07 -0.32
CA TYR A 119 4.62 6.27 0.20
C TYR A 119 3.21 6.46 -0.37
N SER A 120 2.99 6.17 -1.66
CA SER A 120 1.65 6.19 -2.25
C SER A 120 0.75 5.18 -1.53
N THR A 121 1.23 3.96 -1.30
CA THR A 121 0.51 2.94 -0.53
C THR A 121 0.10 3.44 0.85
N ALA A 122 1.02 4.08 1.59
CA ALA A 122 0.73 4.62 2.92
C ALA A 122 -0.33 5.74 2.88
N ILE A 123 -0.20 6.68 1.93
CA ILE A 123 -1.12 7.80 1.76
C ILE A 123 -2.50 7.30 1.34
N LEU A 124 -2.57 6.44 0.32
CA LEU A 124 -3.82 5.87 -0.19
C LEU A 124 -4.49 4.99 0.86
N GLY A 125 -3.73 4.19 1.61
CA GLY A 125 -4.26 3.41 2.73
C GLY A 125 -4.88 4.31 3.80
N SER A 126 -4.22 5.43 4.13
CA SER A 126 -4.71 6.42 5.11
C SER A 126 -5.98 7.17 4.65
N TRP A 127 -6.27 7.15 3.35
CA TRP A 127 -7.51 7.70 2.80
C TRP A 127 -8.60 6.64 2.62
N PHE A 128 -8.33 5.56 1.90
CA PHE A 128 -9.35 4.58 1.53
C PHE A 128 -9.81 3.70 2.67
N ILE A 129 -8.90 3.26 3.55
CA ILE A 129 -9.26 2.33 4.63
C ILE A 129 -10.26 2.99 5.60
N PRO A 130 -10.00 4.22 6.12
CA PRO A 130 -11.00 4.93 6.93
C PRO A 130 -12.29 5.23 6.16
N TYR A 131 -12.18 5.64 4.89
CA TYR A 131 -13.33 5.98 4.07
C TYR A 131 -14.30 4.80 3.91
N PHE A 132 -13.81 3.65 3.47
CA PHE A 132 -14.63 2.46 3.28
C PHE A 132 -15.13 1.88 4.61
N SER A 133 -14.33 1.96 5.67
CA SER A 133 -14.74 1.51 7.00
C SER A 133 -15.90 2.34 7.57
N ASN A 134 -15.88 3.66 7.37
CA ASN A 134 -16.95 4.54 7.84
C ASN A 134 -18.20 4.42 6.95
N ALA A 135 -18.03 4.27 5.63
CA ALA A 135 -19.14 4.06 4.71
C ALA A 135 -19.92 2.77 5.02
N ASP A 136 -19.22 1.67 5.36
CA ASP A 136 -19.87 0.41 5.73
C ASP A 136 -20.67 0.55 7.05
N LYS A 137 -20.18 1.33 8.04
CA LYS A 137 -20.93 1.64 9.27
C LYS A 137 -22.18 2.48 9.01
N SER A 138 -22.09 3.51 8.17
CA SER A 138 -23.23 4.38 7.84
C SER A 138 -24.35 3.65 7.09
N ALA A 139 -24.03 2.55 6.41
CA ALA A 139 -24.98 1.73 5.68
C ALA A 139 -25.67 0.64 6.53
N GLY A 140 -25.43 0.59 7.84
CA GLY A 140 -26.07 -0.38 8.75
C GLY A 140 -25.58 -1.82 8.58
N HIS A 141 -24.40 -2.01 8.00
CA HIS A 141 -23.72 -3.30 7.92
C HIS A 141 -22.79 -3.46 9.13
N GLU A 142 -23.36 -3.62 10.32
CA GLU A 142 -22.63 -4.02 11.54
C GLU A 142 -22.67 -5.53 11.78
#